data_AF-S8C8D8-F1
#
_entry.id   AF-S8C8D8-F1
#
_cell.length_a   1.000
_cell.length_b   1.000
_cell.length_c   1.000
_cell.angle_alpha   90.00
_cell.angle_beta   90.00
_cell.angle_gamma   90.00
#
_symmetry.space_group_name_H-M   'P 1'
#
loop_
_entity.id
_entity.type
_entity.pdbx_description
1 polymer ?
#
loop_
_entity_poly.entity_id
_entity_poly.type
_entity_poly.pdbx_seq_one_letter_code
_entity_poly.pdbx_strand_id
1 'polypeptide(L)'
;MPKRPHPPPTRRKKTPKTPETADEYLAAAVDLEESGERWRSGDVAKSGRFFLQAISAYEATLARYPDNFDARYNRARLLYTLTQLPLPPTFFPAQSTAESRLFAAVEAHKECNDLEKDSSDVLFNYGQILSSLGEFYSNKSYDTDEAETPAQEISRLSQAKEAFETAWGALSQCLTVQEAEYKSTQEQSQSFNGAPTSPLEDYDPADPKDGSVKLPRADSSGSFNSRRDSTTSSHSSSSGNNVQWAAIVEPTTKSTLLDTALAMLEVQTNILNLATPATSATLFSAEYADQLTSHARITVENYIIPIAGSLHQDSSVEPDEIAEREPEAILARANFLTALAEVQFYLGTITIDTWEAEVKTAFEEFTLYKDDSTGTVRSIDLTRQSWMALCDRSTAYTTLATTIGVVDPAKAWKLASLASQDLAAATKIVPDKGRAEVYLARGNLELLRSRVPVEAAEKAKGLLRKNAGVYYRGVAAAASGRAGFIGAAEGGKVKEVVEEAKVKEMLVRFEDGDAEGMKELVRGGIEMATVWRVVRAAAEDGVFGGDVVEAVRGLFR
;
A
#
# COMPACT_ATOMS: atom_id res chain seq x y z
N MET A 1 7.16 -60.78 37.47
CA MET A 1 6.19 -60.00 36.67
C MET A 1 6.46 -58.51 36.88
N PRO A 2 6.90 -57.75 35.85
CA PRO A 2 7.07 -56.32 35.98
C PRO A 2 5.71 -55.60 35.85
N LYS A 3 5.46 -54.65 36.76
CA LYS A 3 4.23 -53.84 36.83
C LYS A 3 4.11 -52.94 35.60
N ARG A 4 2.91 -52.83 35.04
CA ARG A 4 2.59 -51.88 33.95
C ARG A 4 2.80 -50.44 34.45
N PRO A 5 3.41 -49.54 33.65
CA PRO A 5 3.53 -48.14 34.02
C PRO A 5 2.15 -47.45 33.93
N HIS A 6 1.82 -46.67 34.96
CA HIS A 6 0.64 -45.80 34.95
C HIS A 6 0.79 -44.70 33.88
N PRO A 7 -0.30 -44.26 33.23
CA PRO A 7 -0.25 -43.11 32.33
C PRO A 7 0.17 -41.85 33.12
N PRO A 8 0.90 -40.91 32.49
CA PRO A 8 1.34 -39.69 33.16
C PRO A 8 0.13 -38.87 33.62
N PRO A 9 0.22 -38.17 34.76
CA PRO A 9 -0.90 -37.37 35.26
C PRO A 9 -1.24 -36.28 34.24
N THR A 10 -2.51 -36.24 33.85
CA THR A 10 -3.04 -35.20 32.99
C THR A 10 -2.82 -33.85 33.67
N ARG A 11 -2.02 -32.99 33.03
CA ARG A 11 -1.74 -31.63 33.48
C ARG A 11 -3.07 -30.88 33.56
N ARG A 12 -3.55 -30.61 34.77
CA ARG A 12 -4.77 -29.81 35.01
C ARG A 12 -4.59 -28.45 34.31
N LYS A 13 -5.43 -28.16 33.32
CA LYS A 13 -5.56 -26.79 32.77
C LYS A 13 -5.97 -25.89 33.93
N LYS A 14 -5.11 -24.93 34.29
CA LYS A 14 -5.50 -23.85 35.22
C LYS A 14 -6.73 -23.18 34.62
N THR A 15 -7.80 -23.08 35.40
CA THR A 15 -8.96 -22.25 35.07
C THR A 15 -8.45 -20.84 34.78
N PRO A 16 -8.79 -20.23 33.63
CA PRO A 16 -8.34 -18.87 33.35
C PRO A 16 -8.88 -17.96 34.46
N LYS A 17 -7.97 -17.26 35.15
CA LYS A 17 -8.32 -16.26 36.14
C LYS A 17 -8.99 -15.12 35.36
N THR A 18 -10.17 -14.66 35.80
CA THR A 18 -10.81 -13.49 35.18
C THR A 18 -9.86 -12.31 35.33
N PRO A 19 -9.57 -11.56 34.25
CA PRO A 19 -8.76 -10.35 34.35
C PRO A 19 -9.36 -9.37 35.36
N GLU A 20 -8.52 -8.73 36.18
CA GLU A 20 -8.94 -7.82 37.24
C GLU A 20 -8.43 -6.39 37.03
N THR A 21 -7.25 -6.21 36.41
CA THR A 21 -6.61 -4.91 36.15
C THR A 21 -6.61 -4.54 34.66
N ALA A 22 -6.41 -3.26 34.33
CA ALA A 22 -6.31 -2.81 32.94
C ALA A 22 -5.26 -3.60 32.15
N ASP A 23 -4.09 -3.82 32.74
CA ASP A 23 -2.99 -4.58 32.14
C ASP A 23 -3.34 -6.05 31.91
N GLU A 24 -4.08 -6.69 32.83
CA GLU A 24 -4.51 -8.09 32.66
C GLU A 24 -5.56 -8.22 31.54
N TYR A 25 -6.45 -7.24 31.40
CA TYR A 25 -7.41 -7.18 30.29
C TYR A 25 -6.70 -6.93 28.95
N LEU A 26 -5.74 -6.01 28.93
CA LEU A 26 -4.93 -5.70 27.75
C LEU A 26 -4.10 -6.92 27.32
N ALA A 27 -3.39 -7.57 28.26
CA ALA A 27 -2.58 -8.74 27.98
C ALA A 27 -3.41 -9.91 27.41
N ALA A 28 -4.62 -10.12 27.91
CA ALA A 28 -5.52 -11.14 27.37
C ALA A 28 -5.93 -10.86 25.91
N ALA A 29 -6.10 -9.59 25.54
CA ALA A 29 -6.38 -9.19 24.17
C ALA A 29 -5.15 -9.36 23.25
N VAL A 30 -3.97 -8.97 23.73
CA VAL A 30 -2.69 -9.15 23.02
C VAL A 30 -2.39 -10.62 22.78
N ASP A 31 -2.60 -11.51 23.74
CA ASP A 31 -2.41 -12.96 23.59
C ASP A 31 -3.27 -13.55 22.44
N LEU A 32 -4.49 -13.01 22.25
CA LEU A 32 -5.38 -13.40 21.15
C LEU A 32 -4.91 -12.83 19.82
N GLU A 33 -4.44 -11.58 19.79
CA GLU A 33 -3.85 -10.94 18.61
C GLU A 33 -2.62 -11.70 18.12
N GLU A 34 -1.65 -11.97 19.00
CA GLU A 34 -0.47 -12.78 18.69
C GLU A 34 -0.85 -14.17 18.18
N SER A 35 -1.88 -14.78 18.77
CA SER A 35 -2.40 -16.06 18.29
C SER A 35 -2.92 -15.94 16.87
N GLY A 36 -3.61 -14.85 16.52
CA GLY A 36 -4.07 -14.58 15.16
C GLY A 36 -2.92 -14.42 14.16
N GLU A 37 -1.87 -13.69 14.53
CA GLU A 37 -0.68 -13.50 13.69
C GLU A 37 0.01 -14.82 13.35
N ARG A 38 0.11 -15.74 14.31
CA ARG A 38 0.71 -17.07 14.10
C ARG A 38 0.00 -17.91 13.02
N TRP A 39 -1.29 -17.67 12.77
CA TRP A 39 -2.06 -18.39 11.75
C TRP A 39 -2.15 -17.65 10.41
N ARG A 40 -1.71 -16.38 10.34
CA ARG A 40 -1.94 -15.48 9.20
C ARG A 40 -1.42 -16.04 7.88
N SER A 41 -0.23 -16.65 7.87
CA SER A 41 0.40 -17.18 6.66
C SER A 41 -0.15 -18.55 6.20
N GLY A 42 -0.95 -19.23 7.03
CA GLY A 42 -1.42 -20.59 6.76
C GLY A 42 -2.95 -20.71 6.72
N ASP A 43 -3.60 -20.45 7.85
CA ASP A 43 -5.06 -20.57 8.00
C ASP A 43 -5.64 -19.18 8.30
N VAL A 44 -5.88 -18.42 7.23
CA VAL A 44 -6.43 -17.06 7.31
C VAL A 44 -7.78 -17.05 8.02
N ALA A 45 -8.61 -18.07 7.80
CA ALA A 45 -9.90 -18.18 8.46
C ALA A 45 -9.72 -18.31 9.99
N LYS A 46 -8.75 -19.09 10.44
CA LYS A 46 -8.42 -19.20 11.86
C LYS A 46 -7.77 -17.94 12.42
N SER A 47 -6.89 -17.29 11.65
CA SER A 47 -6.33 -15.97 11.98
C SER A 47 -7.44 -14.94 12.22
N GLY A 48 -8.38 -14.81 11.29
CA GLY A 48 -9.53 -13.91 11.41
C GLY A 48 -10.43 -14.19 12.63
N ARG A 49 -10.59 -15.46 13.04
CA ARG A 49 -11.34 -15.80 14.26
C ARG A 49 -10.64 -15.29 15.52
N PHE A 50 -9.32 -15.42 15.60
CA PHE A 50 -8.54 -14.90 16.72
C PHE A 50 -8.57 -13.37 16.75
N PHE A 51 -8.46 -12.72 15.58
CA PHE A 51 -8.55 -11.27 15.49
C PHE A 51 -9.92 -10.73 15.94
N LEU A 52 -11.02 -11.36 15.54
CA LEU A 52 -12.35 -11.00 16.04
C LEU A 52 -12.47 -11.18 17.56
N GLN A 53 -11.87 -12.24 18.13
CA GLN A 53 -11.82 -12.44 19.58
C GLN A 53 -10.99 -11.37 20.30
N ALA A 54 -9.84 -11.00 19.74
CA ALA A 54 -8.99 -9.94 20.27
C ALA A 54 -9.71 -8.58 20.24
N ILE A 55 -10.42 -8.23 19.15
CA ILE A 55 -11.25 -7.02 19.09
C ILE A 55 -12.30 -7.02 20.22
N SER A 56 -13.02 -8.12 20.41
CA SER A 56 -13.98 -8.22 21.52
C SER A 56 -13.32 -8.09 22.90
N ALA A 57 -12.09 -8.58 23.06
CA ALA A 57 -11.33 -8.43 24.29
C ALA A 57 -10.89 -6.97 24.51
N TYR A 58 -10.40 -6.28 23.48
CA TYR A 58 -10.09 -4.84 23.55
C TYR A 58 -11.33 -4.00 23.85
N GLU A 59 -12.48 -4.31 23.24
CA GLU A 59 -13.75 -3.63 23.54
C GLU A 59 -14.18 -3.85 25.00
N ALA A 60 -13.99 -5.04 25.55
CA ALA A 60 -14.22 -5.30 26.96
C ALA A 60 -13.26 -4.51 27.87
N THR A 61 -12.00 -4.35 27.47
CA THR A 61 -11.02 -3.47 28.15
C THR A 61 -11.53 -2.04 28.17
N LEU A 62 -11.93 -1.49 27.01
CA LEU A 62 -12.39 -0.10 26.87
C LEU A 62 -13.72 0.16 27.58
N ALA A 63 -14.61 -0.83 27.66
CA ALA A 63 -15.85 -0.71 28.44
C ALA A 63 -15.57 -0.49 29.94
N ARG A 64 -14.45 -1.02 30.45
CA ARG A 64 -14.06 -0.92 31.86
C ARG A 64 -13.03 0.19 32.12
N TYR A 65 -12.18 0.47 31.13
CA TYR A 65 -11.12 1.46 31.16
C TYR A 65 -11.18 2.32 29.88
N PRO A 66 -12.13 3.27 29.78
CA PRO A 66 -12.38 4.03 28.54
C PRO A 66 -11.19 4.87 28.06
N ASP A 67 -10.29 5.23 28.97
CA ASP A 67 -9.11 6.06 28.70
C ASP A 67 -7.87 5.21 28.35
N ASN A 68 -7.98 3.89 28.24
CA ASN A 68 -6.85 3.03 27.88
C ASN A 68 -6.50 3.22 26.39
N PHE A 69 -5.42 3.94 26.12
CA PHE A 69 -4.97 4.25 24.77
C PHE A 69 -4.51 3.00 24.01
N ASP A 70 -3.67 2.16 24.61
CA ASP A 70 -3.14 0.94 23.97
C ASP A 70 -4.24 0.01 23.46
N ALA A 71 -5.28 -0.20 24.27
CA ALA A 71 -6.43 -1.02 23.89
C ALA A 71 -7.22 -0.39 22.73
N ARG A 72 -7.34 0.95 22.70
CA ARG A 72 -8.01 1.67 21.60
C ARG A 72 -7.19 1.58 20.32
N TYR A 73 -5.89 1.81 20.42
CA TYR A 73 -4.97 1.79 19.31
C TYR A 73 -4.83 0.40 18.67
N ASN A 74 -4.59 -0.63 19.48
CA ASN A 74 -4.50 -2.00 18.98
C ASN A 74 -5.82 -2.48 18.38
N ARG A 75 -6.96 -2.12 18.98
CA ARG A 75 -8.28 -2.36 18.38
C ARG A 75 -8.39 -1.71 17.00
N ALA A 76 -7.98 -0.46 16.86
CA ALA A 76 -8.03 0.27 15.59
C ALA A 76 -7.19 -0.45 14.52
N ARG A 77 -5.93 -0.77 14.83
CA ARG A 77 -5.01 -1.52 13.93
C ARG A 77 -5.59 -2.87 13.52
N LEU A 78 -6.25 -3.57 14.44
CA LEU A 78 -6.83 -4.88 14.17
C LEU A 78 -8.10 -4.82 13.32
N LEU A 79 -8.93 -3.78 13.51
CA LEU A 79 -10.07 -3.49 12.62
C LEU A 79 -9.59 -3.28 11.18
N TYR A 80 -8.52 -2.51 10.99
CA TYR A 80 -7.92 -2.34 9.67
C TYR A 80 -7.32 -3.65 9.13
N THR A 81 -6.60 -4.40 9.96
CA THR A 81 -6.04 -5.71 9.55
C THR A 81 -7.11 -6.66 9.01
N LEU A 82 -8.29 -6.69 9.62
CA LEU A 82 -9.41 -7.51 9.14
C LEU A 82 -9.97 -7.08 7.78
N THR A 83 -9.82 -5.81 7.36
CA THR A 83 -10.24 -5.38 6.02
C THR A 83 -9.29 -5.88 4.93
N GLN A 84 -8.03 -6.16 5.29
CA GLN A 84 -6.98 -6.59 4.37
C GLN A 84 -6.89 -8.11 4.20
N LEU A 85 -7.59 -8.89 5.02
CA LEU A 85 -7.59 -10.35 4.92
C LEU A 85 -8.65 -10.84 3.92
N PRO A 86 -8.34 -11.87 3.10
CA PRO A 86 -9.30 -12.48 2.18
C PRO A 86 -10.26 -13.42 2.94
N LEU A 87 -11.04 -12.87 3.87
CA LEU A 87 -12.01 -13.59 4.69
C LEU A 87 -13.36 -13.72 3.95
N PRO A 88 -14.03 -14.87 4.02
CA PRO A 88 -15.33 -15.03 3.38
C PRO A 88 -16.39 -14.16 4.08
N PRO A 89 -17.42 -13.67 3.36
CA PRO A 89 -18.46 -12.80 3.92
C PRO A 89 -19.12 -13.32 5.20
N THR A 90 -19.17 -14.64 5.38
CA THR A 90 -19.71 -15.31 6.58
C THR A 90 -18.97 -14.97 7.88
N PHE A 91 -17.78 -14.37 7.81
CA PHE A 91 -17.05 -13.88 8.99
C PHE A 91 -17.65 -12.63 9.60
N PHE A 92 -18.39 -11.86 8.79
CA PHE A 92 -18.88 -10.55 9.18
C PHE A 92 -20.40 -10.61 9.39
N PRO A 93 -20.96 -9.70 10.21
CA PRO A 93 -22.40 -9.54 10.30
C PRO A 93 -23.01 -9.35 8.90
N ALA A 94 -24.19 -9.90 8.65
CA ALA A 94 -24.80 -9.92 7.31
C ALA A 94 -24.98 -8.52 6.70
N GLN A 95 -25.14 -7.50 7.54
CA GLN A 95 -25.27 -6.10 7.16
C GLN A 95 -23.94 -5.35 6.97
N SER A 96 -22.81 -5.99 7.32
CA SER A 96 -21.49 -5.37 7.24
C SER A 96 -20.94 -5.45 5.82
N THR A 97 -20.90 -4.30 5.14
CA THR A 97 -20.25 -4.13 3.83
C THR A 97 -18.75 -3.93 4.01
N ALA A 98 -17.95 -4.19 2.96
CA ALA A 98 -16.51 -3.88 2.96
C ALA A 98 -16.25 -2.41 3.32
N GLU A 99 -17.04 -1.51 2.73
CA GLU A 99 -17.04 -0.08 3.04
C GLU A 99 -17.26 0.20 4.52
N SER A 100 -18.30 -0.38 5.13
CA SER A 100 -18.61 -0.15 6.55
C SER A 100 -17.48 -0.59 7.49
N ARG A 101 -16.73 -1.64 7.12
CA ARG A 101 -15.59 -2.13 7.91
C ARG A 101 -14.39 -1.20 7.80
N LEU A 102 -14.10 -0.73 6.59
CA LEU A 102 -13.01 0.23 6.37
C LEU A 102 -13.32 1.56 7.05
N PHE A 103 -14.56 2.04 6.95
CA PHE A 103 -15.02 3.22 7.66
C PHE A 103 -14.90 3.06 9.19
N ALA A 104 -15.26 1.91 9.74
CA ALA A 104 -15.09 1.63 11.17
C ALA A 104 -13.60 1.65 11.60
N ALA A 105 -12.68 1.21 10.74
CA ALA A 105 -11.25 1.31 10.99
C ALA A 105 -10.75 2.75 10.96
N VAL A 106 -11.24 3.57 10.02
CA VAL A 106 -10.95 5.02 9.93
C VAL A 106 -11.40 5.74 11.20
N GLU A 107 -12.66 5.56 11.61
CA GLU A 107 -13.18 6.22 12.82
C GLU A 107 -12.40 5.78 14.08
N ALA A 108 -12.02 4.50 14.19
CA ALA A 108 -11.21 4.04 15.32
C ALA A 108 -9.81 4.69 15.37
N HIS A 109 -9.16 4.92 14.21
CA HIS A 109 -7.87 5.62 14.17
C HIS A 109 -8.01 7.11 14.41
N LYS A 110 -9.08 7.72 13.92
CA LYS A 110 -9.42 9.11 14.22
C LYS A 110 -9.60 9.33 15.72
N GLU A 111 -10.29 8.42 16.42
CA GLU A 111 -10.39 8.47 17.89
C GLU A 111 -9.02 8.42 18.57
N CYS A 112 -8.09 7.60 18.06
CA CYS A 112 -6.72 7.55 18.58
C CYS A 112 -6.00 8.89 18.33
N ASN A 113 -6.13 9.45 17.13
CA ASN A 113 -5.53 10.72 16.75
C ASN A 113 -6.08 11.89 17.57
N ASP A 114 -7.38 11.86 17.91
CA ASP A 114 -8.00 12.90 18.75
C ASP A 114 -7.45 12.90 20.19
N LEU A 115 -7.01 11.74 20.69
CA LEU A 115 -6.39 11.58 22.00
C LEU A 115 -4.89 11.93 22.01
N GLU A 116 -4.16 11.48 20.98
CA GLU A 116 -2.71 11.66 20.85
C GLU A 116 -2.36 12.32 19.51
N LYS A 117 -2.65 13.63 19.41
CA LYS A 117 -2.53 14.42 18.16
C LYS A 117 -1.11 14.56 17.61
N ASP A 118 -0.10 14.33 18.45
CA ASP A 118 1.31 14.50 18.10
C ASP A 118 2.05 13.15 18.06
N SER A 119 1.32 12.03 17.94
CA SER A 119 1.93 10.71 17.76
C SER A 119 2.18 10.43 16.28
N SER A 120 3.45 10.35 15.88
CA SER A 120 3.84 10.07 14.49
C SER A 120 3.29 8.74 13.98
N ASP A 121 3.30 7.69 14.82
CA ASP A 121 2.76 6.36 14.50
C ASP A 121 1.23 6.39 14.26
N VAL A 122 0.49 7.08 15.12
CA VAL A 122 -0.98 7.24 14.96
C VAL A 122 -1.30 8.00 13.67
N LEU A 123 -0.60 9.12 13.42
CA LEU A 123 -0.80 9.94 12.24
C LEU A 123 -0.48 9.18 10.94
N PHE A 124 0.63 8.43 10.93
CA PHE A 124 1.02 7.62 9.79
C PHE A 124 -0.04 6.56 9.48
N ASN A 125 -0.43 5.77 10.49
CA ASN A 125 -1.42 4.72 10.31
C ASN A 125 -2.81 5.25 9.96
N TYR A 126 -3.21 6.40 10.53
CA TYR A 126 -4.45 7.06 10.13
C TYR A 126 -4.42 7.50 8.66
N GLY A 127 -3.30 8.08 8.21
CA GLY A 127 -3.07 8.44 6.81
C GLY A 127 -3.17 7.25 5.87
N GLN A 128 -2.50 6.13 6.19
CA GLN A 128 -2.52 4.90 5.39
C GLN A 128 -3.94 4.35 5.18
N ILE A 129 -4.76 4.37 6.22
CA ILE A 129 -6.12 3.80 6.16
C ILE A 129 -7.06 4.72 5.37
N LEU A 130 -6.89 6.03 5.50
CA LEU A 130 -7.60 7.00 4.66
C LEU A 130 -7.20 6.85 3.18
N SER A 131 -5.92 6.57 2.89
CA SER A 131 -5.49 6.23 1.52
C SER A 131 -6.21 4.99 1.00
N SER A 132 -6.27 3.92 1.79
CA SER A 132 -7.04 2.72 1.41
C SER A 132 -8.54 2.97 1.27
N LEU A 133 -9.12 3.90 2.02
CA LEU A 133 -10.52 4.31 1.83
C LEU A 133 -10.71 5.07 0.51
N GLY A 134 -9.77 5.95 0.17
CA GLY A 134 -9.74 6.63 -1.13
C GLY A 134 -9.66 5.63 -2.29
N GLU A 135 -8.77 4.65 -2.19
CA GLU A 135 -8.62 3.56 -3.17
C GLU A 135 -9.86 2.67 -3.25
N PHE A 136 -10.51 2.40 -2.13
CA PHE A 136 -11.77 1.67 -2.11
C PHE A 136 -12.83 2.43 -2.92
N TYR A 137 -12.98 3.74 -2.68
CA TYR A 137 -13.94 4.54 -3.43
C TYR A 137 -13.58 4.70 -4.91
N SER A 138 -12.30 4.86 -5.26
CA SER A 138 -11.87 4.99 -6.66
C SER A 138 -12.12 3.71 -7.47
N ASN A 139 -11.99 2.53 -6.84
CA ASN A 139 -12.13 1.23 -7.51
C ASN A 139 -13.50 0.56 -7.28
N LYS A 140 -14.40 1.16 -6.51
CA LYS A 140 -15.72 0.57 -6.21
C LYS A 140 -16.57 0.46 -7.47
N SER A 141 -16.71 -0.76 -7.97
CA SER A 141 -17.69 -1.12 -9.00
C SER A 141 -19.06 -1.36 -8.35
N TYR A 142 -20.13 -0.83 -8.94
CA TYR A 142 -21.49 -1.13 -8.49
C TYR A 142 -21.88 -2.52 -9.01
N ASP A 143 -22.12 -3.45 -8.10
CA ASP A 143 -22.65 -4.81 -8.36
C ASP A 143 -24.09 -4.80 -8.94
N THR A 144 -24.63 -3.64 -9.30
CA THR A 144 -25.93 -3.53 -9.94
C THR A 144 -25.84 -3.86 -11.43
N ASP A 145 -26.93 -4.37 -11.98
CA ASP A 145 -27.11 -4.55 -13.42
C ASP A 145 -27.23 -3.22 -14.18
N GLU A 146 -27.42 -2.12 -13.45
CA GLU A 146 -27.49 -0.75 -13.96
C GLU A 146 -26.10 -0.12 -14.01
N ALA A 147 -25.79 0.51 -15.14
CA ALA A 147 -24.57 1.29 -15.30
C ALA A 147 -24.56 2.47 -14.31
N GLU A 148 -23.40 2.74 -13.71
CA GLU A 148 -23.20 3.91 -12.87
C GLU A 148 -23.55 5.18 -13.67
N THR A 149 -24.43 6.02 -13.11
CA THR A 149 -24.72 7.33 -13.73
C THR A 149 -23.54 8.27 -13.52
N PRO A 150 -23.30 9.25 -14.42
CA PRO A 150 -22.22 10.23 -14.24
C PRO A 150 -22.28 10.96 -12.88
N ALA A 151 -23.48 11.21 -12.35
CA ALA A 151 -23.65 11.84 -11.04
C ALA A 151 -23.19 10.94 -9.88
N GLN A 152 -23.44 9.63 -9.98
CA GLN A 152 -22.95 8.65 -8.99
C GLN A 152 -21.43 8.52 -9.06
N GLU A 153 -20.86 8.50 -10.27
CA GLU A 153 -19.41 8.47 -10.48
C GLU A 153 -18.73 9.69 -9.87
N ILE A 154 -19.23 10.89 -10.17
CA ILE A 154 -18.72 12.14 -9.59
C ILE A 154 -18.84 12.10 -8.07
N SER A 155 -19.96 11.64 -7.51
CA SER A 155 -20.13 11.57 -6.05
C SER A 155 -19.13 10.60 -5.40
N ARG A 156 -18.91 9.44 -6.02
CA ARG A 156 -17.98 8.41 -5.54
C ARG A 156 -16.53 8.89 -5.62
N LEU A 157 -16.12 9.46 -6.75
CA LEU A 157 -14.78 10.02 -6.91
C LEU A 157 -14.54 11.24 -6.02
N SER A 158 -15.59 12.02 -5.71
CA SER A 158 -15.50 13.10 -4.72
C SER A 158 -15.21 12.56 -3.32
N GLN A 159 -15.82 11.44 -2.92
CA GLN A 159 -15.52 10.76 -1.66
C GLN A 159 -14.09 10.20 -1.64
N ALA A 160 -13.62 9.64 -2.77
CA ALA A 160 -12.24 9.19 -2.90
C ALA A 160 -11.27 10.37 -2.69
N LYS A 161 -11.54 11.51 -3.36
CA LYS A 161 -10.74 12.74 -3.25
C LYS A 161 -10.69 13.25 -1.81
N GLU A 162 -11.83 13.33 -1.12
CA GLU A 162 -11.88 13.78 0.28
C GLU A 162 -11.09 12.88 1.22
N ALA A 163 -11.17 11.55 1.04
CA ALA A 163 -10.40 10.59 1.82
C ALA A 163 -8.89 10.78 1.59
N PHE A 164 -8.45 10.92 0.34
CA PHE A 164 -7.05 11.18 0.02
C PHE A 164 -6.55 12.54 0.52
N GLU A 165 -7.35 13.60 0.44
CA GLU A 165 -6.97 14.92 0.99
C GLU A 165 -6.79 14.86 2.50
N THR A 166 -7.66 14.13 3.19
CA THR A 166 -7.53 13.89 4.63
C THR A 166 -6.29 13.04 4.94
N ALA A 167 -6.00 12.02 4.12
CA ALA A 167 -4.80 11.20 4.24
C ALA A 167 -3.53 12.05 4.12
N TRP A 168 -3.47 12.91 3.10
CA TRP A 168 -2.35 13.81 2.88
C TRP A 168 -2.15 14.79 4.05
N GLY A 169 -3.25 15.31 4.62
CA GLY A 169 -3.19 16.16 5.82
C GLY A 169 -2.59 15.44 7.03
N ALA A 170 -3.03 14.20 7.30
CA ALA A 170 -2.49 13.39 8.38
C ALA A 170 -1.01 13.06 8.19
N LEU A 171 -0.60 12.67 6.96
CA LEU A 171 0.80 12.37 6.62
C LEU A 171 1.69 13.61 6.67
N SER A 172 1.20 14.78 6.24
CA SER A 172 1.93 16.04 6.36
C SER A 172 2.19 16.43 7.81
N GLN A 173 1.21 16.18 8.70
CA GLN A 173 1.39 16.37 10.13
C GLN A 173 2.37 15.35 10.71
N CYS A 174 2.25 14.07 10.30
CA CYS A 174 3.17 13.01 10.67
C CYS A 174 4.62 13.39 10.34
N LEU A 175 4.88 13.85 9.12
CA LEU A 175 6.21 14.26 8.67
C LEU A 175 6.77 15.39 9.56
N THR A 176 5.93 16.37 9.92
CA THR A 176 6.33 17.48 10.80
C THR A 176 6.75 16.99 12.20
N VAL A 177 5.99 16.03 12.77
CA VAL A 177 6.32 15.42 14.07
C VAL A 177 7.61 14.61 13.97
N GLN A 178 7.73 13.76 12.95
CA GLN A 178 8.91 12.95 12.70
C GLN A 178 10.18 13.79 12.49
N GLU A 179 10.09 14.95 11.82
CA GLU A 179 11.22 15.86 11.69
C GLU A 179 11.70 16.38 13.05
N ALA A 180 10.78 16.71 13.95
CA ALA A 180 11.12 17.17 15.30
C ALA A 180 11.75 16.05 16.13
N GLU A 181 11.20 14.84 16.06
CA GLU A 181 11.73 13.63 16.72
C GLU A 181 13.14 13.28 16.21
N TYR A 182 13.34 13.33 14.89
CA TYR A 182 14.63 13.05 14.27
C TYR A 182 15.69 14.07 14.69
N LYS A 183 15.36 15.37 14.67
CA LYS A 183 16.26 16.44 15.15
C LYS A 183 16.63 16.25 16.62
N SER A 184 15.65 15.96 17.47
CA SER A 184 15.88 15.70 18.89
C SER A 184 16.81 14.49 19.12
N THR A 185 16.61 13.41 18.35
CA THR A 185 17.45 12.21 18.41
C THR A 185 18.89 12.50 17.99
N GLN A 186 19.09 13.33 16.96
CA GLN A 186 20.44 13.74 16.53
C GLN A 186 21.15 14.57 17.60
N GLU A 187 20.46 15.56 18.18
CA GLU A 187 21.02 16.42 19.24
C GLU A 187 21.42 15.61 20.47
N GLN A 188 20.56 14.67 20.88
CA GLN A 188 20.85 13.77 21.99
C GLN A 188 22.10 12.91 21.70
N SER A 189 22.21 12.34 20.49
CA SER A 189 23.37 11.54 20.08
C SER A 189 24.68 12.34 20.06
N GLN A 190 24.64 13.60 19.61
CA GLN A 190 25.79 14.50 19.61
C GLN A 190 26.23 14.87 21.04
N SER A 191 25.28 15.04 21.97
CA SER A 191 25.58 15.35 23.37
C SER A 191 26.31 14.21 24.10
N PHE A 192 26.04 12.95 23.75
CA PHE A 192 26.74 11.78 24.31
C PHE A 192 28.15 11.61 23.72
N ASN A 193 28.36 11.90 22.44
CA ASN A 193 29.67 11.82 21.80
C ASN A 193 30.59 13.02 22.12
N GLY A 194 30.04 14.11 22.69
CA GLY A 194 30.78 15.31 23.09
C GLY A 194 31.34 15.30 24.51
N ALA A 195 31.12 14.24 25.30
CA ALA A 195 31.74 14.12 26.62
C ALA A 195 33.25 13.90 26.45
N PRO A 196 34.13 14.78 26.97
CA PRO A 196 35.57 14.56 26.88
C PRO A 196 35.91 13.26 27.58
N THR A 197 36.56 12.34 26.87
CA THR A 197 37.37 11.31 27.50
C THR A 197 38.41 12.05 28.34
N SER A 198 38.17 12.12 29.66
CA SER A 198 39.18 12.63 30.59
C SER A 198 40.50 11.92 30.29
N PRO A 199 41.63 12.63 30.19
CA PRO A 199 42.92 12.01 30.05
C PRO A 199 43.11 11.04 31.22
N LEU A 200 43.57 9.84 30.90
CA LEU A 200 44.12 8.88 31.86
C LEU A 200 45.29 9.57 32.59
N GLU A 201 45.01 10.21 33.73
CA GLU A 201 46.03 10.59 34.70
C GLU A 201 46.14 9.47 35.75
N ASP A 202 47.31 8.84 35.74
CA ASP A 202 47.95 7.96 36.72
C ASP A 202 47.08 7.32 37.82
N TYR A 203 46.80 6.03 37.64
CA TYR A 203 46.33 5.13 38.68
C TYR A 203 47.51 4.74 39.60
N ASP A 204 47.48 5.20 40.85
CA ASP A 204 48.26 4.64 41.97
C ASP A 204 47.55 3.35 42.47
N PRO A 205 48.20 2.17 42.48
CA PRO A 205 47.53 0.91 42.75
C PRO A 205 47.52 0.61 44.25
N ALA A 206 46.55 1.12 44.99
CA ALA A 206 46.19 0.59 46.29
C ALA A 206 44.75 0.95 46.70
N ASP A 207 43.82 0.01 46.50
CA ASP A 207 42.85 -0.50 47.52
C ASP A 207 41.61 -1.10 46.81
N PRO A 208 41.29 -2.40 46.96
CA PRO A 208 40.13 -3.00 46.32
C PRO A 208 38.94 -2.97 47.29
N LYS A 209 37.89 -2.19 46.97
CA LYS A 209 36.47 -2.50 47.26
C LYS A 209 35.54 -1.36 46.85
N ASP A 210 34.55 -1.75 46.03
CA ASP A 210 33.15 -1.33 46.03
C ASP A 210 32.66 -0.82 44.67
N GLY A 211 31.96 -1.70 43.95
CA GLY A 211 31.33 -1.44 42.68
C GLY A 211 30.00 -0.74 42.89
N SER A 212 30.04 0.57 43.13
CA SER A 212 28.86 1.43 43.18
C SER A 212 28.89 2.43 42.03
N VAL A 213 28.09 2.19 40.99
CA VAL A 213 27.80 3.17 39.94
C VAL A 213 26.95 4.28 40.57
N LYS A 214 27.53 5.47 40.73
CA LYS A 214 26.79 6.67 41.15
C LYS A 214 26.11 7.28 39.93
N LEU A 215 24.78 7.24 39.90
CA LEU A 215 23.98 8.03 38.97
C LEU A 215 24.10 9.54 39.32
N PRO A 216 24.13 10.44 38.32
CA PRO A 216 24.13 11.87 38.58
C PRO A 216 22.82 12.31 39.23
N ARG A 217 22.93 13.22 40.19
CA ARG A 217 21.82 13.90 40.86
C ARG A 217 21.24 14.93 39.89
N ALA A 218 19.96 14.80 39.55
CA ALA A 218 19.25 15.78 38.72
C ALA A 218 18.91 17.02 39.56
N ASP A 219 19.64 18.11 39.34
CA ASP A 219 19.20 19.44 39.75
C ASP A 219 18.37 20.05 38.61
N SER A 220 17.07 20.11 38.87
CA SER A 220 16.05 21.03 38.36
C SER A 220 16.46 22.06 37.29
N SER A 221 16.06 21.84 36.02
CA SER A 221 15.30 22.81 35.21
C SER A 221 15.05 22.24 33.81
N GLY A 222 13.78 22.07 33.45
CA GLY A 222 13.40 21.54 32.13
C GLY A 222 12.04 20.88 32.21
N SER A 223 11.00 21.68 31.98
CA SER A 223 9.59 21.27 31.96
C SER A 223 9.36 20.19 30.91
N PHE A 224 9.10 18.95 31.32
CA PHE A 224 8.49 17.93 30.46
C PHE A 224 7.16 17.48 31.08
N ASN A 225 6.08 17.69 30.32
CA ASN A 225 4.72 17.35 30.71
C ASN A 225 4.55 15.83 30.73
N SER A 226 4.64 15.23 31.91
CA SER A 226 3.90 13.99 32.21
C SER A 226 2.97 14.28 33.38
N ARG A 227 1.67 14.38 33.08
CA ARG A 227 0.60 14.41 34.06
C ARG A 227 -0.45 13.38 33.65
N ARG A 228 -0.49 12.27 34.39
CA ARG A 228 -1.64 11.87 35.21
C ARG A 228 -1.23 10.78 36.18
N ASP A 229 -1.04 11.20 37.42
CA ASP A 229 -1.04 10.38 38.60
C ASP A 229 -2.45 10.50 39.21
N SER A 230 -3.27 9.45 39.11
CA SER A 230 -4.58 9.40 39.77
C SER A 230 -4.40 8.73 41.14
N THR A 231 -4.30 9.60 42.13
CA THR A 231 -4.36 9.25 43.54
C THR A 231 -5.73 8.67 43.89
N THR A 232 -5.76 7.43 44.40
CA THR A 232 -6.66 7.08 45.51
C THR A 232 -6.06 5.95 46.33
N SER A 233 -5.73 6.31 47.57
CA SER A 233 -5.12 5.47 48.59
C SER A 233 -6.06 4.38 49.10
N SER A 234 -5.55 3.15 49.28
CA SER A 234 -5.73 2.43 50.54
C SER A 234 -4.56 1.48 50.79
N HIS A 235 -4.03 1.55 52.00
CA HIS A 235 -2.89 0.78 52.49
C HIS A 235 -3.19 -0.73 52.51
N SER A 236 -2.30 -1.53 51.92
CA SER A 236 -1.83 -2.75 52.58
C SER A 236 -0.43 -3.09 52.10
N SER A 237 0.45 -3.25 53.08
CA SER A 237 1.86 -3.61 52.95
C SER A 237 2.02 -5.02 52.38
N SER A 238 2.60 -5.14 51.19
CA SER A 238 3.37 -6.32 50.83
C SER A 238 4.50 -5.93 49.90
N SER A 239 5.70 -6.40 50.23
CA SER A 239 6.94 -6.20 49.46
C SER A 239 6.79 -6.79 48.06
N GLY A 240 6.43 -5.96 47.09
CA GLY A 240 6.48 -6.29 45.67
C GLY A 240 7.66 -5.58 45.03
N ASN A 241 8.55 -6.33 44.38
CA ASN A 241 9.58 -5.76 43.52
C ASN A 241 8.93 -4.78 42.55
N ASN A 242 9.27 -3.50 42.67
CA ASN A 242 8.79 -2.47 41.76
C ASN A 242 9.58 -2.64 40.45
N VAL A 243 9.07 -3.50 39.56
CA VAL A 243 9.63 -3.69 38.23
C VAL A 243 9.30 -2.42 37.44
N GLN A 244 10.26 -1.52 37.35
CA GLN A 244 10.15 -0.33 36.51
C GLN A 244 10.44 -0.77 35.07
N TRP A 245 9.38 -0.86 34.26
CA TRP A 245 9.50 -1.12 32.83
C TRP A 245 9.94 0.17 32.12
N ALA A 246 11.01 0.10 31.34
CA ALA A 246 11.39 1.16 30.41
C ALA A 246 10.92 0.74 29.01
N ALA A 247 10.07 1.55 28.38
CA ALA A 247 9.74 1.38 26.98
C ALA A 247 10.89 1.93 26.13
N ILE A 248 11.48 1.09 25.28
CA ILE A 248 12.43 1.54 24.25
C ILE A 248 11.57 2.10 23.12
N VAL A 249 11.56 3.43 22.97
CA VAL A 249 10.96 4.07 21.80
C VAL A 249 11.97 3.94 20.66
N GLU A 250 11.56 3.35 19.56
CA GLU A 250 12.40 3.28 18.36
C GLU A 250 12.62 4.69 17.82
N PRO A 251 13.87 5.09 17.54
CA PRO A 251 14.16 6.44 17.06
C PRO A 251 13.64 6.62 15.64
N THR A 252 13.03 7.77 15.37
CA THR A 252 12.70 8.20 14.01
C THR A 252 13.99 8.28 13.18
N THR A 253 13.98 7.70 11.98
CA THR A 253 15.15 7.62 11.10
C THR A 253 14.94 8.38 9.80
N LYS A 254 16.00 8.54 9.00
CA LYS A 254 15.89 9.02 7.62
C LYS A 254 14.96 8.13 6.77
N SER A 255 15.02 6.80 6.97
CA SER A 255 14.17 5.84 6.26
C SER A 255 12.69 6.10 6.59
N THR A 256 12.36 6.33 7.86
CA THR A 256 11.01 6.67 8.32
C THR A 256 10.49 7.97 7.69
N LEU A 257 11.33 9.02 7.62
CA LEU A 257 10.98 10.28 6.96
C LEU A 257 10.73 10.09 5.45
N LEU A 258 11.55 9.26 4.81
CA LEU A 258 11.40 8.92 3.39
C LEU A 258 10.09 8.17 3.14
N ASP A 259 9.74 7.19 3.96
CA ASP A 259 8.48 6.43 3.86
C ASP A 259 7.26 7.36 3.94
N THR A 260 7.24 8.27 4.90
CA THR A 260 6.15 9.25 5.02
C THR A 260 6.10 10.19 3.81
N ALA A 261 7.24 10.67 3.33
CA ALA A 261 7.30 11.55 2.16
C ALA A 261 6.85 10.84 0.86
N LEU A 262 7.23 9.56 0.68
CA LEU A 262 6.78 8.73 -0.44
C LEU A 262 5.27 8.48 -0.37
N ALA A 263 4.75 8.14 0.81
CA ALA A 263 3.31 7.97 1.02
C ALA A 263 2.52 9.25 0.71
N MET A 264 3.04 10.43 1.09
CA MET A 264 2.43 11.71 0.72
C MET A 264 2.37 11.91 -0.80
N LEU A 265 3.44 11.59 -1.52
CA LEU A 265 3.50 11.72 -2.98
C LEU A 265 2.58 10.72 -3.68
N GLU A 266 2.50 9.49 -3.17
CA GLU A 266 1.57 8.46 -3.64
C GLU A 266 0.12 8.91 -3.48
N VAL A 267 -0.26 9.46 -2.33
CA VAL A 267 -1.61 10.00 -2.10
C VAL A 267 -1.94 11.09 -3.11
N GLN A 268 -1.02 12.01 -3.39
CA GLN A 268 -1.25 13.04 -4.40
C GLN A 268 -1.35 12.48 -5.82
N THR A 269 -0.55 11.46 -6.13
CA THR A 269 -0.64 10.73 -7.40
C THR A 269 -2.02 10.07 -7.53
N ASN A 270 -2.51 9.43 -6.46
CA ASN A 270 -3.84 8.82 -6.42
C ASN A 270 -4.97 9.84 -6.54
N ILE A 271 -4.82 11.05 -5.97
CA ILE A 271 -5.76 12.16 -6.21
C ILE A 271 -5.79 12.48 -7.69
N LEU A 272 -4.65 12.70 -8.33
CA LEU A 272 -4.57 13.06 -9.76
C LEU A 272 -5.18 11.97 -10.66
N ASN A 273 -4.97 10.70 -10.32
CA ASN A 273 -5.53 9.55 -11.04
C ASN A 273 -7.07 9.44 -10.99
N LEU A 274 -7.76 10.24 -10.17
CA LEU A 274 -9.23 10.33 -10.20
C LEU A 274 -9.75 11.10 -11.43
N ALA A 275 -8.89 11.81 -12.15
CA ALA A 275 -9.27 12.56 -13.33
C ALA A 275 -9.50 11.62 -14.52
N THR A 276 -10.71 11.66 -15.07
CA THR A 276 -11.03 11.08 -16.38
C THR A 276 -11.41 12.21 -17.35
N PRO A 277 -11.47 11.94 -18.66
CA PRO A 277 -12.01 12.92 -19.62
C PRO A 277 -13.41 13.44 -19.26
N ALA A 278 -14.21 12.64 -18.54
CA ALA A 278 -15.57 12.99 -18.15
C ALA A 278 -15.64 13.74 -16.81
N THR A 279 -14.72 13.49 -15.89
CA THR A 279 -14.79 13.96 -14.50
C THR A 279 -13.80 15.08 -14.18
N SER A 280 -12.75 15.25 -14.98
CA SER A 280 -11.63 16.17 -14.72
C SER A 280 -12.07 17.59 -14.39
N ALA A 281 -12.91 18.22 -15.23
CA ALA A 281 -13.37 19.59 -15.06
C ALA A 281 -14.34 19.78 -13.87
N THR A 282 -14.87 18.69 -13.31
CA THR A 282 -15.75 18.73 -12.14
C THR A 282 -14.96 18.54 -10.85
N LEU A 283 -13.99 17.62 -10.85
CA LEU A 283 -13.21 17.27 -9.67
C LEU A 283 -11.98 18.17 -9.47
N PHE A 284 -11.46 18.78 -10.54
CA PHE A 284 -10.21 19.54 -10.54
C PHE A 284 -10.41 20.94 -11.13
N SER A 285 -9.66 21.89 -10.58
CA SER A 285 -9.39 23.19 -11.20
C SER A 285 -7.90 23.30 -11.51
N ALA A 286 -7.53 24.25 -12.38
CA ALA A 286 -6.12 24.53 -12.67
C ALA A 286 -5.37 24.97 -11.40
N GLU A 287 -5.99 25.80 -10.56
CA GLU A 287 -5.41 26.26 -9.30
C GLU A 287 -5.17 25.11 -8.32
N TYR A 288 -6.09 24.15 -8.27
CA TYR A 288 -5.93 22.96 -7.42
C TYR A 288 -4.81 22.05 -7.94
N ALA A 289 -4.68 21.87 -9.25
CA ALA A 289 -3.56 21.14 -9.84
C ALA A 289 -2.20 21.84 -9.56
N ASP A 290 -2.16 23.16 -9.61
CA ASP A 290 -0.97 23.95 -9.24
C ASP A 290 -0.62 23.83 -7.75
N GLN A 291 -1.64 23.75 -6.88
CA GLN A 291 -1.44 23.51 -5.45
C GLN A 291 -0.82 22.13 -5.19
N LEU A 292 -1.37 21.07 -5.79
CA LEU A 292 -0.80 19.72 -5.70
C LEU A 292 0.63 19.68 -6.23
N THR A 293 0.89 20.34 -7.36
CA THR A 293 2.24 20.46 -7.93
C THR A 293 3.21 21.14 -6.97
N SER A 294 2.77 22.21 -6.31
CA SER A 294 3.59 22.94 -5.34
C SER A 294 3.93 22.09 -4.13
N HIS A 295 2.95 21.36 -3.59
CA HIS A 295 3.16 20.44 -2.48
C HIS A 295 4.12 19.30 -2.86
N ALA A 296 3.85 18.62 -3.98
CA ALA A 296 4.69 17.53 -4.47
C ALA A 296 6.14 17.97 -4.71
N ARG A 297 6.33 19.15 -5.29
CA ARG A 297 7.66 19.73 -5.50
C ARG A 297 8.41 19.90 -4.19
N ILE A 298 7.76 20.46 -3.16
CA ILE A 298 8.35 20.60 -1.83
C ILE A 298 8.71 19.22 -1.25
N THR A 299 7.81 18.24 -1.33
CA THR A 299 8.06 16.88 -0.83
C THR A 299 9.24 16.21 -1.56
N VAL A 300 9.29 16.33 -2.89
CA VAL A 300 10.35 15.73 -3.71
C VAL A 300 11.70 16.41 -3.51
N GLU A 301 11.74 17.73 -3.60
CA GLU A 301 12.98 18.52 -3.56
C GLU A 301 13.61 18.57 -2.16
N ASN A 302 12.80 18.62 -1.10
CA ASN A 302 13.30 18.80 0.26
C ASN A 302 13.45 17.48 1.03
N TYR A 303 12.70 16.44 0.66
CA TYR A 303 12.69 15.18 1.42
C TYR A 303 13.13 14.01 0.55
N ILE A 304 12.36 13.63 -0.46
CA ILE A 304 12.56 12.36 -1.18
C ILE A 304 13.96 12.27 -1.80
N ILE A 305 14.32 13.22 -2.67
CA ILE A 305 15.61 13.17 -3.40
C ILE A 305 16.80 13.36 -2.46
N PRO A 306 16.83 14.36 -1.55
CA PRO A 306 17.95 14.52 -0.63
C PRO A 306 18.13 13.35 0.34
N ILE A 307 17.03 12.78 0.86
CA ILE A 307 17.11 11.66 1.78
C ILE A 307 17.61 10.43 1.04
N ALA A 308 16.95 10.01 -0.06
CA ALA A 308 17.35 8.85 -0.85
C ALA A 308 18.81 8.96 -1.32
N GLY A 309 19.21 10.12 -1.82
CA GLY A 309 20.57 10.38 -2.27
C GLY A 309 21.62 10.43 -1.15
N SER A 310 21.24 10.55 0.12
CA SER A 310 22.18 10.57 1.26
C SER A 310 22.16 9.29 2.11
N LEU A 311 21.31 8.30 1.78
CA LEU A 311 21.24 7.04 2.54
C LEU A 311 22.56 6.27 2.50
N HIS A 312 23.34 6.36 1.43
CA HIS A 312 24.68 5.76 1.32
C HIS A 312 25.69 6.27 2.37
N GLN A 313 25.40 7.39 3.02
CA GLN A 313 26.25 7.97 4.07
C GLN A 313 25.86 7.46 5.46
N ASP A 314 24.71 6.78 5.57
CA ASP A 314 24.20 6.23 6.80
C ASP A 314 24.73 4.81 6.98
N SER A 315 25.69 4.62 7.88
CA SER A 315 26.29 3.31 8.15
C SER A 315 25.32 2.29 8.78
N SER A 316 24.12 2.73 9.18
CA SER A 316 23.09 1.84 9.73
C SER A 316 22.18 1.23 8.66
N VAL A 317 22.23 1.73 7.42
CA VAL A 317 21.41 1.25 6.31
C VAL A 317 22.22 0.26 5.48
N GLU A 318 21.66 -0.92 5.25
CA GLU A 318 22.32 -1.93 4.45
C GLU A 318 22.44 -1.49 2.97
N PRO A 319 23.55 -1.81 2.27
CA PRO A 319 23.75 -1.41 0.87
C PRO A 319 22.64 -1.82 -0.09
N ASP A 320 22.02 -2.98 0.16
CA ASP A 320 20.91 -3.49 -0.65
C ASP A 320 19.65 -2.63 -0.47
N GLU A 321 19.37 -2.15 0.74
CA GLU A 321 18.24 -1.25 1.01
C GLU A 321 18.44 0.08 0.27
N ILE A 322 19.65 0.64 0.29
CA ILE A 322 19.98 1.87 -0.47
C ILE A 322 19.73 1.68 -1.97
N ALA A 323 20.13 0.53 -2.53
CA ALA A 323 19.96 0.24 -3.95
C ALA A 323 18.49 0.10 -4.38
N GLU A 324 17.58 -0.21 -3.45
CA GLU A 324 16.13 -0.29 -3.68
C GLU A 324 15.43 1.07 -3.48
N ARG A 325 15.88 1.88 -2.51
CA ARG A 325 15.28 3.18 -2.17
C ARG A 325 15.48 4.25 -3.24
N GLU A 326 16.64 4.31 -3.90
CA GLU A 326 16.89 5.34 -4.93
C GLU A 326 15.97 5.17 -6.17
N PRO A 327 15.83 3.97 -6.76
CA PRO A 327 14.88 3.76 -7.85
C PRO A 327 13.42 3.95 -7.43
N GLU A 328 13.05 3.58 -6.20
CA GLU A 328 11.70 3.82 -5.63
C GLU A 328 11.37 5.32 -5.63
N ALA A 329 12.26 6.15 -5.10
CA ALA A 329 12.11 7.60 -5.05
C ALA A 329 11.90 8.24 -6.43
N ILE A 330 12.70 7.82 -7.42
CA ILE A 330 12.60 8.35 -8.78
C ILE A 330 11.34 7.83 -9.48
N LEU A 331 10.95 6.58 -9.24
CA LEU A 331 9.72 6.01 -9.79
C LEU A 331 8.48 6.74 -9.25
N ALA A 332 8.40 6.98 -7.94
CA ALA A 332 7.31 7.73 -7.33
C ALA A 332 7.18 9.15 -7.93
N ARG A 333 8.31 9.84 -8.14
CA ARG A 333 8.35 11.12 -8.85
C ARG A 333 7.84 11.00 -10.30
N ALA A 334 8.28 10.00 -11.04
CA ALA A 334 7.89 9.80 -12.44
C ALA A 334 6.37 9.55 -12.56
N ASN A 335 5.81 8.75 -11.65
CA ASN A 335 4.38 8.45 -11.60
C ASN A 335 3.56 9.70 -11.27
N PHE A 336 4.00 10.51 -10.30
CA PHE A 336 3.35 11.79 -10.00
C PHE A 336 3.33 12.74 -11.22
N LEU A 337 4.48 12.92 -11.89
CA LEU A 337 4.58 13.81 -13.05
C LEU A 337 3.71 13.34 -14.22
N THR A 338 3.60 12.03 -14.39
CA THR A 338 2.76 11.42 -15.42
C THR A 338 1.27 11.68 -15.13
N ALA A 339 0.81 11.42 -13.91
CA ALA A 339 -0.56 11.70 -13.49
C ALA A 339 -0.90 13.20 -13.58
N LEU A 340 0.05 14.08 -13.24
CA LEU A 340 -0.12 15.53 -13.38
C LEU A 340 -0.29 15.94 -14.84
N ALA A 341 0.56 15.42 -15.73
CA ALA A 341 0.46 15.70 -17.16
C ALA A 341 -0.90 15.24 -17.71
N GLU A 342 -1.40 14.07 -17.30
CA GLU A 342 -2.73 13.58 -17.70
C GLU A 342 -3.86 14.53 -17.27
N VAL A 343 -3.86 14.98 -16.01
CA VAL A 343 -4.84 15.96 -15.51
C VAL A 343 -4.75 17.27 -16.30
N GLN A 344 -3.55 17.79 -16.52
CA GLN A 344 -3.34 19.02 -17.30
C GLN A 344 -3.85 18.87 -18.74
N PHE A 345 -3.62 17.71 -19.36
CA PHE A 345 -4.15 17.41 -20.69
C PHE A 345 -5.68 17.38 -20.68
N TYR A 346 -6.31 16.72 -19.70
CA TYR A 346 -7.78 16.67 -19.57
C TYR A 346 -8.42 18.02 -19.25
N LEU A 347 -7.70 18.91 -18.53
CA LEU A 347 -8.11 20.30 -18.31
C LEU A 347 -7.84 21.21 -19.51
N GLY A 348 -7.16 20.71 -20.55
CA GLY A 348 -6.82 21.46 -21.75
C GLY A 348 -5.73 22.53 -21.53
N THR A 349 -4.95 22.42 -20.44
CA THR A 349 -3.88 23.38 -20.14
C THR A 349 -2.58 23.05 -20.89
N ILE A 350 -2.41 21.79 -21.31
CA ILE A 350 -1.30 21.36 -22.18
C ILE A 350 -1.83 20.62 -23.42
N THR A 351 -1.00 20.57 -24.47
CA THR A 351 -1.31 19.81 -25.68
C THR A 351 -0.92 18.34 -25.53
N ILE A 352 -1.42 17.47 -26.42
CA ILE A 352 -1.00 16.07 -26.46
C ILE A 352 0.50 15.88 -26.73
N ASP A 353 1.12 16.77 -27.52
CA ASP A 353 2.56 16.69 -27.79
C ASP A 353 3.37 17.12 -26.57
N THR A 354 2.87 18.11 -25.82
CA THR A 354 3.43 18.49 -24.52
C THR A 354 3.30 17.33 -23.54
N TRP A 355 2.13 16.72 -23.42
CA TRP A 355 1.93 15.53 -22.59
C TRP A 355 2.91 14.40 -22.92
N GLU A 356 3.08 14.06 -24.21
CA GLU A 356 4.01 13.00 -24.61
C GLU A 356 5.44 13.33 -24.20
N ALA A 357 5.85 14.59 -24.32
CA ALA A 357 7.16 15.06 -23.92
C ALA A 357 7.35 15.02 -22.39
N GLU A 358 6.36 15.43 -21.60
CA GLU A 358 6.40 15.39 -20.13
C GLU A 358 6.50 13.94 -19.62
N VAL A 359 5.65 13.03 -20.11
CA VAL A 359 5.71 11.60 -19.75
C VAL A 359 7.04 11.00 -20.16
N LYS A 360 7.55 11.32 -21.35
CA LYS A 360 8.87 10.83 -21.77
C LYS A 360 9.96 11.31 -20.81
N THR A 361 9.97 12.61 -20.51
CA THR A 361 10.97 13.25 -19.63
C THR A 361 10.90 12.71 -18.20
N ALA A 362 9.70 12.39 -17.69
CA ALA A 362 9.51 11.84 -16.35
C ALA A 362 10.26 10.52 -16.14
N PHE A 363 10.41 9.70 -17.18
CA PHE A 363 11.08 8.39 -17.16
C PHE A 363 12.48 8.38 -17.78
N GLU A 364 13.01 9.51 -18.25
CA GLU A 364 14.39 9.61 -18.72
C GLU A 364 15.41 9.46 -17.58
N GLU A 365 16.68 9.30 -17.93
CA GLU A 365 17.77 9.19 -16.95
C GLU A 365 17.80 10.42 -16.04
N PHE A 366 17.62 10.19 -14.74
CA PHE A 366 17.52 11.23 -13.74
C PHE A 366 18.81 11.30 -12.91
N THR A 367 19.38 12.50 -12.78
CA THR A 367 20.54 12.74 -11.91
C THR A 367 20.05 12.89 -10.47
N LEU A 368 20.31 11.89 -9.63
CA LEU A 368 19.85 11.85 -8.24
C LEU A 368 20.64 12.82 -7.37
N TYR A 369 21.97 12.74 -7.42
CA TYR A 369 22.85 13.65 -6.71
C TYR A 369 24.22 13.72 -7.38
N LYS A 370 24.95 14.78 -7.06
CA LYS A 370 26.35 14.94 -7.41
C LYS A 370 27.15 15.01 -6.11
N ASP A 371 28.11 14.13 -5.97
CA ASP A 371 29.08 14.20 -4.89
C ASP A 371 30.17 15.20 -5.27
N ASP A 372 30.13 16.39 -4.66
CA ASP A 372 31.11 17.44 -4.92
C ASP A 372 32.51 17.09 -4.38
N SER A 373 32.63 16.13 -3.46
CA SER A 373 33.92 15.71 -2.90
C SER A 373 34.66 14.73 -3.81
N THR A 374 33.94 13.84 -4.48
CA THR A 374 34.51 12.86 -5.43
C THR A 374 34.35 13.26 -6.90
N GLY A 375 33.49 14.25 -7.18
CA GLY A 375 33.07 14.62 -8.53
C GLY A 375 32.14 13.60 -9.19
N THR A 376 31.69 12.58 -8.45
CA THR A 376 30.85 11.49 -8.98
C THR A 376 29.42 11.96 -9.16
N VAL A 377 28.86 11.72 -10.35
CA VAL A 377 27.44 11.95 -10.64
C VAL A 377 26.71 10.63 -10.53
N ARG A 378 25.72 10.56 -9.64
CA ARG A 378 24.81 9.42 -9.52
C ARG A 378 23.56 9.70 -10.35
N SER A 379 23.38 8.91 -11.40
CA SER A 379 22.18 8.97 -12.25
C SER A 379 21.51 7.60 -12.35
N ILE A 380 20.20 7.59 -12.50
CA ILE A 380 19.38 6.40 -12.60
C ILE A 380 18.56 6.46 -13.87
N ASP A 381 18.73 5.46 -14.72
CA ASP A 381 17.89 5.22 -15.90
C ASP A 381 16.87 4.14 -15.55
N LEU A 382 15.66 4.58 -15.18
CA LEU A 382 14.56 3.69 -14.80
C LEU A 382 14.17 2.74 -15.93
N THR A 383 14.28 3.14 -17.19
CA THR A 383 13.87 2.32 -18.34
C THR A 383 14.79 1.13 -18.60
N ARG A 384 15.99 1.13 -18.01
CA ARG A 384 16.94 0.01 -18.05
C ARG A 384 16.96 -0.83 -16.79
N GLN A 385 16.55 -0.25 -15.66
CA GLN A 385 16.76 -0.84 -14.34
C GLN A 385 15.44 -1.26 -13.66
N SER A 386 14.31 -0.68 -14.06
CA SER A 386 13.00 -0.92 -13.43
C SER A 386 11.97 -1.41 -14.44
N TRP A 387 11.53 -2.65 -14.26
CA TRP A 387 10.43 -3.21 -15.03
C TRP A 387 9.10 -2.53 -14.67
N MET A 388 8.96 -2.04 -13.43
CA MET A 388 7.79 -1.30 -12.97
C MET A 388 7.68 0.03 -13.72
N ALA A 389 8.79 0.77 -13.86
CA ALA A 389 8.81 2.02 -14.62
C ALA A 389 8.38 1.83 -16.08
N LEU A 390 8.82 0.73 -16.72
CA LEU A 390 8.38 0.39 -18.07
C LEU A 390 6.89 0.03 -18.13
N CYS A 391 6.36 -0.64 -17.10
CA CYS A 391 4.93 -0.93 -17.01
C CYS A 391 4.11 0.35 -16.79
N ASP A 392 4.51 1.22 -15.88
CA ASP A 392 3.81 2.46 -15.53
C ASP A 392 3.77 3.41 -16.74
N ARG A 393 4.91 3.59 -17.43
CA ARG A 393 4.94 4.37 -18.68
C ARG A 393 4.08 3.74 -19.78
N SER A 394 4.08 2.41 -19.88
CA SER A 394 3.20 1.69 -20.83
C SER A 394 1.73 1.92 -20.52
N THR A 395 1.35 1.91 -19.24
CA THR A 395 0.00 2.20 -18.77
C THR A 395 -0.41 3.61 -19.19
N ALA A 396 0.40 4.62 -18.92
CA ALA A 396 0.11 6.01 -19.32
C ALA A 396 -0.11 6.16 -20.84
N TYR A 397 0.77 5.56 -21.66
CA TYR A 397 0.59 5.53 -23.11
C TYR A 397 -0.67 4.77 -23.54
N THR A 398 -1.04 3.70 -22.84
CA THR A 398 -2.24 2.91 -23.13
C THR A 398 -3.52 3.67 -22.79
N THR A 399 -3.57 4.30 -21.61
CA THR A 399 -4.69 5.13 -21.15
C THR A 399 -4.96 6.27 -22.12
N LEU A 400 -3.92 7.01 -22.52
CA LEU A 400 -4.12 8.09 -23.47
C LEU A 400 -4.46 7.58 -24.88
N ALA A 401 -3.82 6.53 -25.36
CA ALA A 401 -4.14 5.93 -26.66
C ALA A 401 -5.62 5.53 -26.76
N THR A 402 -6.17 4.98 -25.68
CA THR A 402 -7.58 4.60 -25.59
C THR A 402 -8.47 5.84 -25.59
N THR A 403 -8.12 6.86 -24.81
CA THR A 403 -8.86 8.13 -24.71
C THR A 403 -8.98 8.85 -26.07
N ILE A 404 -7.88 8.93 -26.81
CA ILE A 404 -7.84 9.69 -28.07
C ILE A 404 -8.14 8.84 -29.30
N GLY A 405 -8.37 7.53 -29.14
CA GLY A 405 -8.41 6.56 -30.24
C GLY A 405 -9.41 6.89 -31.35
N VAL A 406 -10.51 7.57 -31.01
CA VAL A 406 -11.53 8.05 -31.97
C VAL A 406 -11.15 9.39 -32.60
N VAL A 407 -10.50 10.27 -31.85
CA VAL A 407 -10.20 11.65 -32.25
C VAL A 407 -8.92 11.72 -33.08
N ASP A 408 -7.87 10.99 -32.68
CA ASP A 408 -6.60 10.88 -33.38
C ASP A 408 -6.11 9.42 -33.40
N PRO A 409 -6.66 8.60 -34.32
CA PRO A 409 -6.30 7.18 -34.44
C PRO A 409 -4.82 6.95 -34.76
N ALA A 410 -4.20 7.87 -35.51
CA ALA A 410 -2.80 7.74 -35.90
C ALA A 410 -1.87 7.93 -34.68
N LYS A 411 -2.15 8.94 -33.85
CA LYS A 411 -1.43 9.15 -32.59
C LYS A 411 -1.71 8.03 -31.59
N ALA A 412 -2.96 7.58 -31.46
CA ALA A 412 -3.31 6.43 -30.61
C ALA A 412 -2.51 5.18 -30.98
N TRP A 413 -2.40 4.88 -32.28
CA TRP A 413 -1.58 3.75 -32.76
C TRP A 413 -0.09 3.91 -32.42
N LYS A 414 0.45 5.13 -32.54
CA LYS A 414 1.84 5.44 -32.16
C LYS A 414 2.05 5.19 -30.66
N LEU A 415 1.21 5.74 -29.79
CA LEU A 415 1.31 5.59 -28.34
C LEU A 415 1.16 4.12 -27.91
N ALA A 416 0.16 3.40 -28.43
CA ALA A 416 -0.01 1.97 -28.14
C ALA A 416 1.17 1.11 -28.64
N SER A 417 1.86 1.55 -29.70
CA SER A 417 3.08 0.90 -30.18
C SER A 417 4.30 1.18 -29.30
N LEU A 418 4.39 2.36 -28.68
CA LEU A 418 5.39 2.67 -27.65
C LEU A 418 5.14 1.83 -26.39
N ALA A 419 3.88 1.79 -25.91
CA ALA A 419 3.46 0.94 -24.80
C ALA A 419 3.86 -0.54 -24.99
N SER A 420 3.75 -1.06 -26.22
CA SER A 420 4.11 -2.45 -26.55
C SER A 420 5.62 -2.70 -26.49
N GLN A 421 6.43 -1.70 -26.88
CA GLN A 421 7.89 -1.74 -26.75
C GLN A 421 8.31 -1.75 -25.28
N ASP A 422 7.67 -0.92 -24.46
CA ASP A 422 7.96 -0.83 -23.02
C ASP A 422 7.65 -2.15 -22.31
N LEU A 423 6.47 -2.75 -22.55
CA LEU A 423 6.15 -4.06 -21.99
C LEU A 423 7.09 -5.17 -22.52
N ALA A 424 7.65 -5.01 -23.72
CA ALA A 424 8.57 -5.98 -24.30
C ALA A 424 9.94 -5.89 -23.63
N ALA A 425 10.37 -4.67 -23.30
CA ALA A 425 11.54 -4.44 -22.47
C ALA A 425 11.31 -4.94 -21.03
N ALA A 426 10.15 -4.65 -20.43
CA ALA A 426 9.79 -5.09 -19.08
C ALA A 426 9.87 -6.61 -18.95
N THR A 427 9.34 -7.35 -19.94
CA THR A 427 9.39 -8.82 -19.98
C THR A 427 10.81 -9.39 -19.84
N LYS A 428 11.85 -8.65 -20.25
CA LYS A 428 13.25 -9.11 -20.21
C LYS A 428 13.89 -8.99 -18.83
N ILE A 429 13.40 -8.06 -18.01
CA ILE A 429 14.00 -7.72 -16.71
C ILE A 429 13.06 -8.01 -15.52
N VAL A 430 11.78 -8.28 -15.79
CA VAL A 430 10.79 -8.60 -14.76
C VAL A 430 11.14 -9.92 -14.05
N PRO A 431 11.13 -9.96 -12.70
CA PRO A 431 11.29 -11.20 -11.96
C PRO A 431 10.10 -12.13 -12.18
N ASP A 432 10.24 -13.42 -11.87
CA ASP A 432 9.17 -14.41 -12.09
C ASP A 432 7.85 -14.02 -11.37
N LYS A 433 7.96 -13.35 -10.21
CA LYS A 433 6.83 -12.82 -9.44
C LYS A 433 6.05 -11.67 -10.10
N GLY A 434 6.57 -11.04 -11.15
CA GLY A 434 5.86 -9.97 -11.89
C GLY A 434 5.49 -10.36 -13.33
N ARG A 435 5.92 -11.55 -13.79
CA ARG A 435 5.80 -11.93 -15.20
C ARG A 435 4.36 -12.17 -15.64
N ALA A 436 3.49 -12.65 -14.74
CA ALA A 436 2.09 -12.92 -15.04
C ALA A 436 1.33 -11.62 -15.33
N GLU A 437 1.59 -10.60 -14.53
CA GLU A 437 1.01 -9.26 -14.61
C GLU A 437 1.46 -8.56 -15.91
N VAL A 438 2.75 -8.64 -16.25
CA VAL A 438 3.28 -8.13 -17.53
C VAL A 438 2.63 -8.84 -18.73
N TYR A 439 2.42 -10.16 -18.67
CA TYR A 439 1.73 -10.89 -19.74
C TYR A 439 0.26 -10.51 -19.87
N LEU A 440 -0.45 -10.31 -18.75
CA LEU A 440 -1.83 -9.84 -18.77
C LEU A 440 -1.91 -8.46 -19.45
N ALA A 441 -1.05 -7.51 -19.06
CA ALA A 441 -0.98 -6.19 -19.68
C ALA A 441 -0.67 -6.24 -21.18
N ARG A 442 0.26 -7.11 -21.61
CA ARG A 442 0.56 -7.33 -23.03
C ARG A 442 -0.65 -7.87 -23.79
N GLY A 443 -1.39 -8.79 -23.19
CA GLY A 443 -2.63 -9.32 -23.78
C GLY A 443 -3.66 -8.23 -24.01
N ASN A 444 -3.94 -7.42 -22.98
CA ASN A 444 -4.86 -6.29 -23.06
C ASN A 444 -4.45 -5.30 -24.15
N LEU A 445 -3.18 -4.91 -24.18
CA LEU A 445 -2.66 -3.94 -25.14
C LEU A 445 -2.75 -4.42 -26.59
N GLU A 446 -2.47 -5.70 -26.88
CA GLU A 446 -2.61 -6.23 -28.26
C GLU A 446 -4.07 -6.18 -28.73
N LEU A 447 -5.04 -6.43 -27.83
CA LEU A 447 -6.46 -6.29 -28.14
C LEU A 447 -6.87 -4.84 -28.38
N LEU A 448 -6.39 -3.90 -27.57
CA LEU A 448 -6.61 -2.46 -27.77
C LEU A 448 -6.04 -2.01 -29.13
N ARG A 449 -4.79 -2.40 -29.42
CA ARG A 449 -4.13 -2.13 -30.71
C ARG A 449 -4.93 -2.68 -31.90
N SER A 450 -5.54 -3.85 -31.76
CA SER A 450 -6.33 -4.47 -32.83
C SER A 450 -7.61 -3.71 -33.19
N ARG A 451 -8.02 -2.76 -32.35
CA ARG A 451 -9.25 -1.96 -32.48
C ARG A 451 -9.00 -0.50 -32.88
N VAL A 452 -7.75 -0.05 -32.92
CA VAL A 452 -7.44 1.31 -33.36
C VAL A 452 -7.84 1.47 -34.83
N PRO A 453 -8.64 2.49 -35.22
CA PRO A 453 -9.19 2.60 -36.57
C PRO A 453 -8.15 3.16 -37.57
N VAL A 454 -7.07 2.40 -37.79
CA VAL A 454 -6.01 2.70 -38.76
C VAL A 454 -5.72 1.49 -39.66
N GLU A 455 -5.28 1.74 -40.89
CA GLU A 455 -5.00 0.68 -41.87
C GLU A 455 -3.97 -0.36 -41.35
N ALA A 456 -2.98 0.09 -40.58
CA ALA A 456 -1.97 -0.77 -39.98
C ALA A 456 -2.57 -1.78 -38.99
N ALA A 457 -3.54 -1.35 -38.17
CA ALA A 457 -4.22 -2.19 -37.20
C ALA A 457 -5.12 -3.21 -37.91
N GLU A 458 -5.89 -2.78 -38.92
CA GLU A 458 -6.75 -3.69 -39.69
C GLU A 458 -5.94 -4.79 -40.39
N LYS A 459 -4.79 -4.46 -40.99
CA LYS A 459 -3.88 -5.46 -41.59
C LYS A 459 -3.30 -6.41 -40.55
N ALA A 460 -3.02 -5.94 -39.33
CA ALA A 460 -2.42 -6.72 -38.26
C ALA A 460 -3.44 -7.41 -37.34
N LYS A 461 -4.74 -7.14 -37.49
CA LYS A 461 -5.81 -7.48 -36.53
C LYS A 461 -5.81 -8.95 -36.10
N GLY A 462 -5.77 -9.86 -37.06
CA GLY A 462 -5.72 -11.30 -36.78
C GLY A 462 -4.47 -11.73 -36.01
N LEU A 463 -3.32 -11.13 -36.32
CA LEU A 463 -2.06 -11.40 -35.62
C LEU A 463 -2.10 -10.86 -34.19
N LEU A 464 -2.56 -9.62 -33.99
CA LEU A 464 -2.68 -8.98 -32.68
C LEU A 464 -3.62 -9.78 -31.74
N ARG A 465 -4.79 -10.20 -32.24
CA ARG A 465 -5.71 -11.07 -31.46
C ARG A 465 -5.08 -12.41 -31.09
N LYS A 466 -4.37 -13.03 -32.04
CA LYS A 466 -3.63 -14.27 -31.78
C LYS A 466 -2.54 -14.07 -30.72
N ASN A 467 -1.80 -12.97 -30.78
CA ASN A 467 -0.79 -12.62 -29.78
C ASN A 467 -1.42 -12.43 -28.40
N ALA A 468 -2.55 -11.73 -28.31
CA ALA A 468 -3.26 -11.56 -27.04
C ALA A 468 -3.60 -12.89 -26.39
N GLY A 469 -4.17 -13.84 -27.15
CA GLY A 469 -4.43 -15.19 -26.65
C GLY A 469 -3.17 -15.95 -26.21
N VAL A 470 -2.02 -15.73 -26.86
CA VAL A 470 -0.74 -16.30 -26.42
C VAL A 470 -0.32 -15.72 -25.07
N TYR A 471 -0.41 -14.40 -24.89
CA TYR A 471 -0.05 -13.76 -23.63
C TYR A 471 -0.97 -14.20 -22.48
N TYR A 472 -2.28 -14.26 -22.69
CA TYR A 472 -3.21 -14.75 -21.67
C TYR A 472 -2.93 -16.19 -21.23
N ARG A 473 -2.61 -17.10 -22.16
CA ARG A 473 -2.15 -18.45 -21.80
C ARG A 473 -0.82 -18.42 -21.04
N GLY A 474 0.06 -17.50 -21.40
CA GLY A 474 1.34 -17.27 -20.71
C GLY A 474 1.17 -16.88 -19.24
N VAL A 475 0.08 -16.18 -18.88
CA VAL A 475 -0.22 -15.78 -17.49
C VAL A 475 -0.29 -16.99 -16.57
N ALA A 476 -1.07 -18.01 -16.95
CA ALA A 476 -1.21 -19.23 -16.14
C ALA A 476 0.13 -19.98 -15.99
N ALA A 477 0.94 -20.03 -17.04
CA ALA A 477 2.26 -20.65 -17.00
C ALA A 477 3.22 -19.88 -16.07
N ALA A 478 3.20 -18.55 -16.12
CA ALA A 478 4.01 -17.69 -15.25
C ALA A 478 3.55 -17.75 -13.78
N ALA A 479 2.25 -17.85 -13.53
CA ALA A 479 1.68 -17.98 -12.19
C ALA A 479 1.92 -19.37 -11.57
N SER A 480 1.99 -20.43 -12.37
CA SER A 480 2.19 -21.81 -11.87
C SER A 480 3.56 -22.04 -11.22
N GLY A 481 4.56 -21.22 -11.56
CA GLY A 481 5.88 -21.22 -10.90
C GLY A 481 5.85 -20.78 -9.42
N ARG A 482 4.71 -20.24 -8.95
CA ARG A 482 4.53 -19.65 -7.62
C ARG A 482 3.93 -20.59 -6.56
N ALA A 483 3.49 -21.79 -6.92
CA ALA A 483 2.63 -22.63 -6.08
C ALA A 483 3.28 -23.21 -4.79
N GLY A 484 4.59 -23.02 -4.56
CA GLY A 484 5.31 -23.66 -3.46
C GLY A 484 5.43 -22.87 -2.15
N PHE A 485 5.31 -21.53 -2.15
CA PHE A 485 5.78 -20.70 -1.02
C PHE A 485 4.99 -19.40 -0.76
N ILE A 486 3.88 -19.15 -1.44
CA ILE A 486 3.18 -17.85 -1.33
C ILE A 486 2.15 -17.84 -0.18
N GLY A 487 2.15 -16.76 0.60
CA GLY A 487 1.16 -16.52 1.66
C GLY A 487 -0.25 -16.30 1.09
N ALA A 488 -1.29 -16.55 1.88
CA ALA A 488 -2.67 -16.60 1.40
C ALA A 488 -3.18 -15.32 0.70
N ALA A 489 -2.76 -14.12 1.11
CA ALA A 489 -3.18 -12.86 0.48
C ALA A 489 -2.60 -12.72 -0.94
N GLU A 490 -1.31 -12.99 -1.10
CA GLU A 490 -0.63 -12.94 -2.40
C GLU A 490 -1.07 -14.12 -3.30
N GLY A 491 -1.40 -15.28 -2.71
CA GLY A 491 -2.04 -16.39 -3.42
C GLY A 491 -3.43 -16.03 -3.99
N GLY A 492 -4.19 -15.20 -3.28
CA GLY A 492 -5.47 -14.66 -3.76
C GLY A 492 -5.30 -13.78 -5.00
N LYS A 493 -4.37 -12.80 -4.95
CA LYS A 493 -4.06 -11.92 -6.09
C LYS A 493 -3.60 -12.70 -7.32
N VAL A 494 -2.75 -13.71 -7.14
CA VAL A 494 -2.30 -14.58 -8.25
C VAL A 494 -3.46 -15.34 -8.87
N LYS A 495 -4.39 -15.85 -8.04
CA LYS A 495 -5.59 -16.54 -8.53
C LYS A 495 -6.47 -15.60 -9.37
N GLU A 496 -6.70 -14.38 -8.91
CA GLU A 496 -7.50 -13.38 -9.63
C GLU A 496 -6.91 -13.06 -11.01
N VAL A 497 -5.60 -12.81 -11.08
CA VAL A 497 -4.87 -12.54 -12.34
C VAL A 497 -5.00 -13.72 -13.32
N VAL A 498 -4.92 -14.97 -12.82
CA VAL A 498 -5.06 -16.17 -13.66
C VAL A 498 -6.50 -16.36 -14.14
N GLU A 499 -7.50 -16.14 -13.28
CA GLU A 499 -8.91 -16.23 -13.65
C GLU A 499 -9.27 -15.16 -14.68
N GLU A 500 -8.79 -13.93 -14.49
CA GLU A 500 -8.97 -12.85 -15.45
C GLU A 500 -8.38 -13.20 -16.82
N ALA A 501 -7.14 -13.68 -16.86
CA ALA A 501 -6.50 -14.09 -18.11
C ALA A 501 -7.26 -15.21 -18.82
N LYS A 502 -7.78 -16.20 -18.08
CA LYS A 502 -8.59 -17.29 -18.65
C LYS A 502 -9.90 -16.78 -19.26
N VAL A 503 -10.60 -15.88 -18.55
CA VAL A 503 -11.83 -15.26 -19.08
C VAL A 503 -11.51 -14.45 -20.33
N LYS A 504 -10.49 -13.59 -20.29
CA LYS A 504 -10.07 -12.79 -21.46
C LYS A 504 -9.61 -13.66 -22.64
N GLU A 505 -8.94 -14.78 -22.40
CA GLU A 505 -8.60 -15.74 -23.46
C GLU A 505 -9.86 -16.30 -24.14
N MET A 506 -10.87 -16.71 -23.35
CA MET A 506 -12.10 -17.24 -23.93
C MET A 506 -12.92 -16.16 -24.62
N LEU A 507 -12.88 -14.90 -24.16
CA LEU A 507 -13.53 -13.79 -24.85
C LEU A 507 -12.94 -13.53 -26.23
N VAL A 508 -11.62 -13.68 -26.42
CA VAL A 508 -11.01 -13.60 -27.75
C VAL A 508 -11.59 -14.67 -28.68
N ARG A 509 -11.75 -15.91 -28.19
CA ARG A 509 -12.34 -17.01 -28.98
C ARG A 509 -13.85 -16.82 -29.20
N PHE A 510 -14.53 -16.25 -28.22
CA PHE A 510 -15.96 -15.96 -28.29
C PHE A 510 -16.28 -14.99 -29.41
N GLU A 511 -15.52 -13.89 -29.55
CA GLU A 511 -15.65 -12.97 -30.68
C GLU A 511 -15.31 -13.63 -32.04
N ASP A 512 -14.54 -14.72 -32.04
CA ASP A 512 -14.27 -15.55 -33.22
C ASP A 512 -15.37 -16.62 -33.46
N GLY A 513 -16.42 -16.65 -32.63
CA GLY A 513 -17.60 -17.52 -32.76
C GLY A 513 -17.61 -18.77 -31.86
N ASP A 514 -16.60 -18.96 -30.99
CA ASP A 514 -16.54 -20.09 -30.06
C ASP A 514 -17.19 -19.75 -28.72
N ALA A 515 -18.50 -20.01 -28.62
CA ALA A 515 -19.26 -19.81 -27.38
C ALA A 515 -19.07 -20.94 -26.36
N GLU A 516 -18.51 -22.10 -26.75
CA GLU A 516 -18.40 -23.24 -25.85
C GLU A 516 -17.30 -23.03 -24.81
N GLY A 517 -16.20 -22.35 -25.18
CA GLY A 517 -15.12 -22.01 -24.26
C GLY A 517 -15.59 -21.21 -23.03
N MET A 518 -16.53 -20.29 -23.21
CA MET A 518 -17.12 -19.54 -22.09
C MET A 518 -17.91 -20.43 -21.13
N LYS A 519 -18.67 -21.41 -21.66
CA LYS A 519 -19.40 -22.37 -20.82
C LYS A 519 -18.46 -23.32 -20.08
N GLU A 520 -17.36 -23.72 -20.73
CA GLU A 520 -16.34 -24.56 -20.12
C GLU A 520 -15.65 -23.90 -18.91
N LEU A 521 -15.45 -22.57 -18.90
CA LEU A 521 -14.89 -21.86 -17.74
C LEU A 521 -15.75 -22.04 -16.48
N VAL A 522 -17.06 -21.88 -16.62
CA VAL A 522 -18.02 -21.99 -15.51
C VAL A 522 -18.10 -23.43 -15.04
N ARG A 523 -18.16 -24.40 -15.96
CA ARG A 523 -18.09 -25.83 -15.61
C ARG A 523 -16.76 -26.20 -14.95
N GLY A 524 -15.67 -25.51 -15.33
CA GLY A 524 -14.33 -25.66 -14.81
C GLY A 524 -14.10 -25.01 -13.43
N GLY A 525 -15.13 -24.39 -12.85
CA GLY A 525 -15.10 -23.89 -11.47
C GLY A 525 -14.77 -22.41 -11.32
N ILE A 526 -14.69 -21.62 -12.39
CA ILE A 526 -14.69 -20.15 -12.28
C ILE A 526 -16.11 -19.70 -11.96
N GLU A 527 -16.26 -18.94 -10.87
CA GLU A 527 -17.56 -18.43 -10.47
C GLU A 527 -18.13 -17.47 -11.51
N MET A 528 -19.45 -17.55 -11.72
CA MET A 528 -20.15 -16.69 -12.68
C MET A 528 -19.97 -15.20 -12.36
N ALA A 529 -19.93 -14.85 -11.07
CA ALA A 529 -19.65 -13.47 -10.62
C ALA A 529 -18.28 -12.99 -11.11
N THR A 530 -17.24 -13.83 -11.04
CA THR A 530 -15.91 -13.52 -11.57
C THR A 530 -15.94 -13.33 -13.08
N VAL A 531 -16.63 -14.20 -13.82
CA VAL A 531 -16.79 -14.05 -15.28
C VAL A 531 -17.43 -12.70 -15.60
N TRP A 532 -18.53 -12.35 -14.94
CA TRP A 532 -19.22 -11.08 -15.16
C TRP A 532 -18.35 -9.87 -14.85
N ARG A 533 -17.67 -9.88 -13.70
CA ARG A 533 -16.76 -8.81 -13.29
C ARG A 533 -15.68 -8.57 -14.35
N VAL A 534 -15.03 -9.64 -14.83
CA VAL A 534 -13.96 -9.53 -15.83
C VAL A 534 -14.48 -9.07 -17.19
N VAL A 535 -15.63 -9.60 -17.64
CA VAL A 535 -16.25 -9.18 -18.92
C VAL A 535 -16.61 -7.71 -18.91
N ARG A 536 -17.20 -7.21 -17.82
CA ARG A 536 -17.57 -5.81 -17.65
C ARG A 536 -16.35 -4.91 -17.64
N ALA A 537 -15.38 -5.20 -16.77
CA ALA A 537 -14.14 -4.43 -16.66
C ALA A 537 -13.39 -4.37 -18.01
N ALA A 538 -13.29 -5.50 -18.71
CA ALA A 538 -12.62 -5.53 -20.00
C ALA A 538 -13.38 -4.75 -21.11
N ALA A 539 -14.68 -4.55 -20.98
CA ALA A 539 -15.45 -3.69 -21.88
C ALA A 539 -15.30 -2.20 -21.52
N GLU A 540 -15.28 -1.88 -20.22
CA GLU A 540 -15.01 -0.52 -19.70
C GLU A 540 -13.60 -0.05 -20.11
N ASP A 541 -12.61 -0.93 -20.03
CA ASP A 541 -11.23 -0.68 -20.48
C ASP A 541 -11.11 -0.58 -22.02
N GLY A 542 -12.17 -0.85 -22.78
CA GLY A 542 -12.14 -0.90 -24.25
C GLY A 542 -11.42 -2.12 -24.85
N VAL A 543 -10.99 -3.06 -24.01
CA VAL A 543 -10.34 -4.32 -24.43
C VAL A 543 -11.30 -5.21 -25.22
N PHE A 544 -12.61 -5.13 -24.94
CA PHE A 544 -13.70 -5.71 -25.73
C PHE A 544 -14.82 -4.69 -25.98
N GLY A 545 -15.66 -4.93 -26.97
CA GLY A 545 -16.83 -4.06 -27.24
C GLY A 545 -17.96 -4.31 -26.24
N GLY A 546 -18.80 -3.29 -25.99
CA GLY A 546 -19.98 -3.42 -25.11
C GLY A 546 -21.01 -4.45 -25.60
N ASP A 547 -21.03 -4.73 -26.90
CA ASP A 547 -21.83 -5.81 -27.51
C ASP A 547 -21.42 -7.21 -27.01
N VAL A 548 -20.14 -7.40 -26.68
CA VAL A 548 -19.64 -8.65 -26.10
C VAL A 548 -20.29 -8.90 -24.73
N VAL A 549 -20.49 -7.85 -23.92
CA VAL A 549 -21.14 -7.96 -22.61
C VAL A 549 -22.55 -8.53 -22.77
N GLU A 550 -23.35 -7.96 -23.66
CA GLU A 550 -24.73 -8.41 -23.91
C GLU A 550 -24.77 -9.80 -24.56
N ALA A 551 -23.84 -10.12 -25.44
CA ALA A 551 -23.76 -11.44 -26.07
C ALA A 551 -23.42 -12.54 -25.06
N VAL A 552 -22.45 -12.31 -24.18
CA VAL A 552 -22.15 -13.23 -23.07
C VAL A 552 -23.35 -13.31 -22.13
N ARG A 553 -24.10 -12.22 -21.92
CA ARG A 553 -25.32 -12.20 -21.08
C ARG A 553 -26.40 -13.10 -21.65
N GLY A 554 -26.59 -13.06 -22.96
CA GLY A 554 -27.48 -13.97 -23.67
C GLY A 554 -27.05 -15.43 -23.59
N LEU A 555 -25.76 -15.73 -23.36
CA LEU A 555 -25.25 -17.11 -23.28
C LEU A 555 -25.64 -17.83 -21.97
N PHE A 556 -25.79 -17.07 -20.88
CA PHE A 556 -25.99 -17.61 -19.53
C PHE A 556 -27.38 -17.30 -18.92
N ARG A 557 -28.26 -16.66 -19.69
CA ARG A 557 -29.71 -16.61 -19.42
C ARG A 557 -30.35 -17.90 -19.91
#